data_AF-A0A937WYJ7-F1
#
_entry.id   AF-A0A937WYJ7-F1
#
_cell.length_a   1.000
_cell.length_b   1.000
_cell.length_c   1.000
_cell.angle_alpha   90.00
_cell.angle_beta   90.00
_cell.angle_gamma   90.00
#
_symmetry.space_group_name_H-M   'P 1'
#
loop_
_entity.id
_entity.type
_entity.pdbx_description
1 polymer ?
#
loop_
_entity_poly.entity_id
_entity_poly.type
_entity_poly.pdbx_seq_one_letter_code
_entity_poly.pdbx_strand_id
1 'polypeptide(L)' 'MFDLLLKGGHVIDPANGIDGRMDVGIAGGRITALDTGIPAEQGKK' A
#
# COMPACT_ATOMS: atom_id res chain seq x y z
N MET A 1 -8.73 -2.20 7.80
CA MET A 1 -8.37 -0.90 8.39
C MET A 1 -6.87 -0.88 8.58
N PHE A 2 -6.19 0.01 7.88
CA PHE A 2 -4.74 0.19 7.93
C PHE A 2 -4.39 1.31 8.89
N ASP A 3 -3.24 1.23 9.54
CA ASP A 3 -2.71 2.31 10.37
C ASP A 3 -2.14 3.44 9.51
N LEU A 4 -1.63 3.11 8.32
CA LEU A 4 -1.22 4.06 7.30
C LEU A 4 -1.56 3.52 5.92
N LEU A 5 -2.13 4.36 5.05
CA LEU A 5 -2.38 4.05 3.64
C LEU A 5 -1.64 5.04 2.76
N LEU A 6 -0.68 4.54 1.99
CA LEU A 6 0.02 5.32 0.97
C LEU A 6 -0.69 5.11 -0.37
N LYS A 7 -1.15 6.19 -0.98
CA LYS A 7 -1.98 6.19 -2.20
C LYS A 7 -1.18 6.63 -3.41
N GLY A 8 -1.25 5.85 -4.49
CA GLY A 8 -0.70 6.17 -5.80
C GLY A 8 0.80 6.41 -5.80
N GLY A 9 1.54 5.77 -4.90
CA GLY A 9 2.99 5.83 -4.82
C GLY A 9 3.65 4.94 -5.87
N HIS A 10 4.91 5.22 -6.20
CA HIS A 10 5.69 4.34 -7.07
C HIS A 10 6.39 3.30 -6.19
N VAL A 11 5.98 2.05 -6.32
CA VAL A 11 6.51 0.91 -5.56
C VAL A 11 7.52 0.18 -6.43
N ILE A 12 8.71 -0.04 -5.87
CA ILE A 12 9.77 -0.83 -6.47
C ILE A 12 10.06 -1.99 -5.50
N ASP A 13 9.62 -3.18 -5.86
CA ASP A 13 9.83 -4.41 -5.12
C ASP A 13 10.36 -5.52 -6.04
N PRO A 14 11.69 -5.70 -6.12
CA PRO A 14 12.31 -6.73 -6.96
C PRO A 14 11.94 -8.16 -6.55
N ALA A 15 11.62 -8.41 -5.28
CA ALA A 15 11.29 -9.75 -4.80
C ALA A 15 9.94 -10.23 -5.37
N ASN A 16 9.02 -9.29 -5.60
CA ASN A 16 7.71 -9.56 -6.18
C ASN A 16 7.58 -9.08 -7.64
N GLY A 17 8.66 -8.56 -8.25
CA GLY A 17 8.68 -8.09 -9.63
C GLY A 17 7.83 -6.84 -9.88
N ILE A 18 7.64 -6.00 -8.86
CA ILE A 18 6.79 -4.82 -8.93
C ILE A 18 7.66 -3.61 -9.21
N ASP A 19 7.35 -2.90 -10.29
CA ASP A 19 7.90 -1.58 -10.60
C ASP A 19 6.78 -0.76 -11.24
N GLY A 20 6.10 0.03 -10.42
CA GLY A 20 4.96 0.80 -10.90
C GLY A 20 4.13 1.44 -9.81
N ARG A 21 3.02 2.03 -10.22
CA ARG A 21 2.15 2.81 -9.32
C ARG A 21 1.21 1.89 -8.55
N MET A 22 1.32 1.91 -7.22
CA MET A 22 0.48 1.12 -6.32
C MET A 22 0.11 1.89 -5.04
N ASP A 23 -0.91 1.38 -4.36
CA ASP A 23 -1.34 1.74 -3.02
C ASP A 23 -0.78 0.72 -2.02
N VAL A 24 -0.24 1.20 -0.90
CA VAL A 24 0.39 0.37 0.15
C VAL A 24 -0.38 0.54 1.46
N GLY A 25 -0.99 -0.54 1.94
CA GLY A 25 -1.66 -0.60 3.24
C GLY A 25 -0.74 -1.15 4.32
N ILE A 26 -0.48 -0.36 5.36
CA ILE A 26 0.40 -0.72 6.49
C ILE A 26 -0.45 -0.88 7.74
N ALA A 27 -0.30 -2.01 8.43
CA ALA A 27 -0.92 -2.25 9.73
C ALA A 27 0.07 -2.96 10.66
N GLY A 28 0.12 -2.55 11.93
CA GLY A 28 1.01 -3.15 12.93
C GLY A 28 2.50 -3.09 12.54
N GLY A 29 2.91 -2.05 11.80
CA GLY A 29 4.29 -1.87 11.33
C GLY A 29 4.71 -2.80 10.17
N ARG A 30 3.77 -3.50 9.52
CA ARG A 30 4.04 -4.35 8.35
C ARG A 30 3.18 -3.95 7.16
N ILE A 31 3.67 -4.22 5.96
CA ILE A 31 2.88 -4.10 4.73
C ILE A 31 1.89 -5.28 4.72
N THR A 32 0.61 -4.96 4.72
CA THR A 32 -0.49 -5.93 4.79
C THR A 32 -1.35 -5.97 3.54
N ALA A 33 -1.28 -4.92 2.71
CA ALA A 33 -1.94 -4.87 1.42
C ALA A 33 -1.11 -4.09 0.41
N LEU A 34 -1.14 -4.53 -0.84
CA LEU A 34 -0.51 -3.87 -1.98
C LEU A 34 -1.43 -4.05 -3.19
N ASP A 35 -2.05 -2.97 -3.65
CA ASP A 35 -3.01 -3.00 -4.77
C ASP A 35 -3.08 -1.63 -5.47
N THR A 36 -3.67 -1.52 -6.65
CA THR A 36 -3.75 -0.28 -7.44
C THR A 36 -4.96 0.60 -7.10
N GLY A 37 -5.78 0.21 -6.12
CA GLY A 37 -7.07 0.88 -5.86
C GLY A 37 -7.65 0.67 -4.47
N ILE A 38 -6.82 0.67 -3.41
CA ILE A 38 -7.29 0.46 -2.03
C ILE A 38 -8.19 1.63 -1.61
N PRO A 39 -9.47 1.45 -1.24
CA PRO A 39 -10.33 2.59 -0.87
C PRO A 39 -9.72 3.45 0.25
N ALA A 40 -9.72 4.78 0.09
CA ALA A 40 -9.06 5.69 1.03
C ALA A 40 -9.63 5.57 2.46
N GLU A 41 -10.92 5.26 2.57
CA GLU A 41 -11.64 4.98 3.81
C GLU A 41 -11.05 3.82 4.62
N GLN A 42 -10.22 2.96 4.02
CA GLN A 42 -9.57 1.87 4.72
C GLN A 42 -8.34 2.32 5.52
N GLY A 43 -7.78 3.51 5.27
CA GLY A 43 -6.69 4.09 6.05
C GLY A 43 -7.20 4.83 7.29
N LYS A 44 -6.51 4.69 8.42
CA LYS A 44 -6.68 5.58 9.57
C LYS A 44 -5.98 6.92 9.28
N LYS A 45 -6.53 7.97 9.87
CA LYS A 45 -6.07 9.35 9.73
C LYS A 45 -4.81 9.61 10.54
#